data_AF-A0A2D6ESZ2-F1
#
_entry.id   AF-A0A2D6ESZ2-F1
#
_cell.length_a   1.000
_cell.length_b   1.000
_cell.length_c   1.000
_cell.angle_alpha   90.00
_cell.angle_beta   90.00
_cell.angle_gamma   90.00
#
_symmetry.space_group_name_H-M   'P 1'
#
loop_
_entity.id
_entity.type
_entity.pdbx_description
1 polymer ?
#
loop_
_entity_poly.entity_id
_entity_poly.type
_entity_poly.pdbx_seq_one_letter_code
_entity_poly.pdbx_strand_id
1 'polypeptide(L)' 'MSQSVSEKNCTFVEEGVAAFPNAVTDRGLKHLIELQILLLKRFRCVMFYLIQRMDVVVFKPADRIDPAYGRIGLFSLLAL' A
#
# COMPACT_ATOMS: atom_id res chain seq x y z
N MET A 1 -16.23 3.02 -17.15
CA MET A 1 -15.68 2.34 -15.96
C MET A 1 -14.77 3.33 -15.25
N SER A 2 -15.08 3.67 -14.00
CA SER A 2 -14.27 4.61 -13.22
C SER A 2 -13.17 3.87 -12.46
N GLN A 3 -11.94 4.38 -12.52
CA GLN A 3 -10.77 3.80 -11.83
C GLN A 3 -10.26 4.77 -10.77
N SER A 4 -9.67 4.24 -9.69
CA SER A 4 -9.00 5.04 -8.65
C SER A 4 -7.65 4.44 -8.30
N VAL A 5 -6.64 5.28 -8.19
CA VAL A 5 -5.27 4.90 -7.86
C VAL A 5 -4.83 5.70 -6.64
N SER A 6 -4.17 5.06 -5.68
CA SER A 6 -3.38 5.77 -4.68
C SER A 6 -1.90 5.46 -4.88
N GLU A 7 -1.11 6.51 -4.98
CA GLU A 7 0.33 6.43 -5.16
C GLU A 7 1.05 6.59 -3.80
N LYS A 8 2.13 5.82 -3.62
CA LYS A 8 3.04 5.90 -2.48
C LYS A 8 4.48 5.85 -2.99
N ASN A 9 5.31 6.78 -2.52
CA ASN A 9 6.75 6.68 -2.71
C ASN A 9 7.33 5.83 -1.57
N CYS A 10 8.02 4.74 -1.93
CA CYS A 10 8.59 3.79 -0.99
C CYS A 10 10.12 3.91 -1.00
N THR A 11 10.66 4.57 0.02
CA THR A 11 12.10 4.81 0.19
C THR A 11 12.76 3.89 1.21
N PHE A 12 11.96 3.31 2.12
CA PHE A 12 12.46 2.42 3.17
C PHE A 12 12.75 1.03 2.60
N VAL A 13 14.00 0.61 2.79
CA VAL A 13 14.55 -0.67 2.30
C VAL A 13 15.47 -1.24 3.36
N GLU A 14 15.30 -2.52 3.65
CA GLU A 14 16.14 -3.27 4.57
C GLU A 14 16.50 -4.61 3.90
N GLU A 15 17.79 -4.91 3.76
CA GLU A 15 18.28 -6.17 3.16
C GLU A 15 17.63 -6.53 1.80
N GLY A 16 17.43 -5.54 0.93
CA GLY A 16 16.80 -5.71 -0.38
C GLY A 16 15.27 -5.86 -0.37
N VAL A 17 14.64 -5.70 0.80
CA VAL A 17 13.19 -5.67 0.99
C VAL A 17 12.73 -4.23 1.11
N ALA A 18 11.98 -3.73 0.13
CA ALA A 18 11.27 -2.47 0.27
C ALA A 18 10.04 -2.67 1.15
N ALA A 19 9.78 -1.73 2.07
CA ALA A 19 8.58 -1.76 2.87
C ALA A 19 7.92 -0.40 3.08
N PHE A 20 6.59 -0.43 3.15
CA PHE A 20 5.78 0.77 3.40
C PHE A 20 4.69 0.46 4.45
N PRO A 21 4.42 1.36 5.40
CA PRO A 21 5.03 2.69 5.56
C PRO A 21 6.35 2.65 6.35
N ASN A 22 7.13 3.73 6.28
CA ASN A 22 8.37 3.89 7.04
C ASN A 22 8.14 4.47 8.46
N ALA A 23 6.92 4.89 8.77
CA ALA A 23 6.43 5.31 10.09
C ALA A 23 4.91 5.10 10.16
N VAL A 24 4.32 5.11 11.36
CA VAL A 24 2.85 5.09 11.52
C VAL A 24 2.21 6.22 10.70
N THR A 25 1.17 5.92 9.92
CA THR A 25 0.57 6.91 9.00
C THR A 25 -0.95 6.86 8.92
N ASP A 26 -1.60 7.82 9.58
CA ASP A 26 -3.05 8.02 9.47
C ASP A 26 -3.50 8.36 8.05
N ARG A 27 -2.69 9.12 7.31
CA ARG A 27 -2.98 9.48 5.92
C ARG A 27 -2.95 8.26 5.01
N GLY A 28 -1.94 7.40 5.16
CA GLY A 28 -1.83 6.16 4.38
C GLY A 28 -3.01 5.23 4.66
N LEU A 29 -3.38 5.11 5.94
CA LEU A 29 -4.54 4.33 6.39
C LEU A 29 -5.86 4.87 5.83
N LYS A 30 -6.06 6.19 5.88
CA LYS A 30 -7.26 6.84 5.33
C LYS A 30 -7.42 6.56 3.83
N HIS A 31 -6.35 6.70 3.05
CA HIS A 31 -6.40 6.41 1.61
C HIS A 31 -6.75 4.93 1.33
N LEU A 32 -6.22 4.00 2.12
CA LEU A 32 -6.57 2.58 2.01
C LEU A 32 -8.07 2.33 2.29
N ILE A 33 -8.63 2.98 3.31
CA ILE A 33 -10.05 2.90 3.63
C ILE A 33 -10.90 3.49 2.50
N GLU A 34 -10.52 4.63 1.93
CA GLU A 34 -11.20 5.25 0.79
C GLU A 34 -11.22 4.30 -0.42
N LEU A 35 -10.11 3.64 -0.74
CA LEU A 35 -10.06 2.65 -1.82
C LEU A 35 -10.96 1.44 -1.53
N GLN A 36 -11.03 0.94 -0.29
CA GLN A 36 -11.95 -0.14 0.06
C GLN A 36 -13.42 0.26 -0.15
N ILE A 37 -13.79 1.49 0.23
CA ILE A 37 -15.15 2.01 0.00
C ILE A 37 -15.47 2.05 -1.51
N LEU A 38 -14.49 2.40 -2.35
CA LEU A 38 -14.65 2.40 -3.81
C LEU A 38 -14.73 0.98 -4.40
N LEU A 39 -13.98 0.02 -3.87
CA LEU A 39 -14.09 -1.39 -4.24
C LEU A 39 -15.51 -1.92 -3.99
N LEU A 40 -16.11 -1.60 -2.83
CA LEU A 40 -17.51 -1.98 -2.52
C LEU A 40 -18.51 -1.39 -3.54
N LYS A 41 -18.18 -0.24 -4.12
CA LYS A 41 -18.96 0.41 -5.17
C LYS A 41 -18.63 -0.10 -6.59
N ARG A 42 -17.88 -1.21 -6.72
CA ARG A 42 -17.48 -1.85 -7.98
C ARG A 42 -16.56 -0.99 -8.85
N PHE A 43 -15.81 -0.06 -8.25
CA PHE A 43 -14.73 0.63 -8.94
C PHE A 43 -13.51 -0.27 -9.02
N ARG A 44 -12.69 -0.08 -10.06
CA ARG A 44 -11.36 -0.68 -10.10
C ARG A 44 -10.40 0.19 -9.29
N CYS A 45 -9.79 -0.38 -8.27
CA CYS A 45 -8.87 0.32 -7.39
C CYS A 45 -7.47 -0.30 -7.45
N VAL A 46 -6.44 0.54 -7.48
CA VAL A 46 -5.05 0.10 -7.47
C VAL A 46 -4.28 0.86 -6.39
N MET A 47 -3.49 0.14 -5.61
CA MET A 47 -2.46 0.75 -4.77
C MET A 47 -1.12 0.64 -5.51
N PHE A 48 -0.50 1.78 -5.81
CA PHE A 48 0.75 1.86 -6.57
C PHE A 48 1.89 2.31 -5.67
N TYR A 49 2.91 1.46 -5.53
CA TYR A 49 4.13 1.78 -4.80
C TYR A 49 5.27 2.04 -5.78
N LEU A 50 5.78 3.27 -5.80
CA LEU A 50 6.96 3.63 -6.56
C LEU A 50 8.21 3.36 -5.73
N ILE A 51 9.02 2.40 -6.17
CA ILE A 51 10.31 2.05 -5.56
C ILE A 51 11.39 2.49 -6.54
N GLN A 52 12.17 3.52 -6.18
CA GLN A 52 13.21 4.09 -7.04
C GLN A 52 14.60 3.59 -6.62
N ARG A 53 14.72 2.29 -6.41
CA ARG A 53 15.92 1.64 -5.87
C ARG A 53 16.18 0.32 -6.61
N MET A 54 17.40 0.17 -7.10
CA MET A 54 17.81 -0.98 -7.91
C MET A 54 18.24 -2.18 -7.05
N ASP A 55 18.51 -1.95 -5.78
CA ASP A 55 18.91 -2.97 -4.79
C ASP A 55 17.71 -3.69 -4.15
N VAL A 56 16.48 -3.35 -4.57
CA VAL A 56 15.25 -3.98 -4.08
C VAL A 56 14.86 -5.15 -4.95
N VAL A 57 14.59 -6.29 -4.30
CA VAL A 57 14.14 -7.52 -4.97
C VAL A 57 12.71 -7.91 -4.60
N VAL A 58 12.17 -7.36 -3.50
CA VAL A 58 10.81 -7.66 -3.04
C VAL A 58 10.21 -6.48 -2.30
N PHE A 59 8.88 -6.36 -2.35
CA PHE A 59 8.09 -5.39 -1.59
C PHE A 59 7.22 -6.11 -0.56
N LYS A 60 7.09 -5.54 0.64
CA LYS A 60 6.19 -6.00 1.70
C LYS A 60 5.55 -4.82 2.43
N PRO A 61 4.32 -4.94 2.97
CA PRO A 61 3.85 -3.97 3.94
C PRO A 61 4.74 -4.03 5.20
N ALA A 62 4.97 -2.87 5.81
CA ALA A 62 5.77 -2.74 7.02
C ALA A 62 4.91 -2.99 8.28
N ASP A 63 4.40 -4.21 8.42
CA ASP A 63 3.44 -4.58 9.49
C ASP A 63 3.97 -4.30 10.90
N ARG A 64 5.30 -4.38 11.10
CA ARG A 64 5.96 -4.05 12.38
C ARG A 64 5.95 -2.56 12.70
N ILE A 65 5.90 -1.70 11.68
CA ILE A 65 5.91 -0.23 11.85
C ILE A 65 4.49 0.27 12.01
N ASP A 66 3.59 -0.15 11.13
CA ASP A 66 2.16 0.20 11.20
C ASP A 66 1.30 -1.05 10.99
N PRO A 67 0.95 -1.76 12.08
CA PRO A 67 0.12 -2.95 12.01
C PRO A 67 -1.29 -2.68 11.44
N ALA A 68 -1.81 -1.45 11.61
CA ALA A 68 -3.13 -1.09 11.09
C ALA A 68 -3.10 -0.95 9.56
N TYR A 69 -2.05 -0.33 9.03
CA TYR A 69 -1.81 -0.27 7.59
C TYR A 69 -1.65 -1.66 6.99
N GLY A 70 -0.82 -2.50 7.62
CA GLY A 70 -0.55 -3.87 7.17
C GLY A 70 -1.78 -4.76 7.03
N ARG A 71 -2.64 -4.75 8.07
CA ARG A 71 -3.89 -5.52 8.11
C ARG A 71 -4.85 -5.18 6.95
N ILE A 72 -4.88 -3.93 6.53
CA ILE A 72 -5.78 -3.48 5.46
C ILE A 72 -5.13 -3.62 4.08
N GLY A 73 -3.85 -3.26 3.97
CA GLY A 73 -3.14 -3.16 2.70
C GLY A 73 -3.05 -4.47 1.92
N LEU A 74 -2.85 -5.60 2.60
CA LEU A 74 -2.66 -6.88 1.92
C LEU A 74 -3.98 -7.52 1.46
N PHE A 75 -5.08 -7.35 2.21
CA PHE A 75 -6.38 -7.95 1.87
C PHE A 75 -7.03 -7.32 0.63
N SER A 76 -6.77 -6.04 0.36
CA SER A 76 -7.37 -5.32 -0.78
C SER A 76 -6.83 -5.80 -2.14
N LEU A 77 -5.59 -6.33 -2.17
CA LEU A 77 -4.97 -6.89 -3.39
C LEU A 77 -5.52 -8.29 -3.75
N LEU A 78 -6.09 -9.01 -2.79
CA LEU A 78 -6.61 -10.38 -2.98
C LEU A 78 -8.09 -10.42 -3.37
N ALA A 79 -8.79 -9.28 -3.38
CA ALA A 79 -10.22 -9.19 -3.67
C ALA A 79 -10.55 -8.85 -5.15
N LEU A 80 -9.55 -8.90 -6.05
CA LEU A 80 -9.72 -8.88 -7.51
C LEU A 80 -9.86 -10.31 -8.05
#